data_AF-A0AAN7XZC4-F1
#
_entry.id   AF-A0AAN7XZC4-F1
#
_cell.length_a   1.000
_cell.length_b   1.000
_cell.length_c   1.000
_cell.angle_alpha   90.00
_cell.angle_beta   90.00
_cell.angle_gamma   90.00
#
_symmetry.space_group_name_H-M   'P 1'
#
loop_
_entity.id
_entity.type
_entity.pdbx_description
1 polymer ?
#
loop_
_entity_poly.entity_id
_entity_poly.type
_entity_poly.pdbx_seq_one_letter_code
_entity_poly.pdbx_strand_id
1 'polypeptide(L)'
;MTTTRTTTFSERSASTSSAARDSPDSLRGISSVSVTLASVAESVGEQEPVGAIFHTDTLEKISITEALNRGLVDSITGQRLLEAQACTGGIIDPTNGRRLSIQEATRQGIINDDMAHKLKPAQKAYFGFEDVKTKKKMSAAQAVKEMWLPYEAGHRFLEYQVATGGVYDPEMGCRRTMEDAIKMGWLDVRAAQNLQDIRNHTKNMTCPKTKLKISYKEALDNCLVEEGNGMKMLQASSESSRGISSPYNASSAPGSTSGSRSGSQRGSRRSSVDLGSPLSSSTTSSTSNQTRTIFNTLSPRSTY
;
A
#
# COMPACT_ATOMS: atom_id res chain seq x y z
N MET A 1 59.74 42.49 -35.19
CA MET A 1 60.46 43.19 -34.12
C MET A 1 59.82 44.55 -33.90
N THR A 2 58.97 44.71 -32.88
CA THR A 2 58.77 45.98 -32.13
C THR A 2 58.18 45.61 -30.77
N THR A 3 58.92 45.92 -29.70
CA THR A 3 58.61 45.74 -28.27
C THR A 3 57.84 46.97 -27.75
N THR A 4 57.08 46.89 -26.64
CA THR A 4 56.93 47.89 -25.54
C THR A 4 55.87 47.41 -24.51
N ARG A 5 56.28 46.89 -23.34
CA ARG A 5 56.34 47.46 -21.96
C ARG A 5 55.03 47.56 -21.16
N THR A 6 55.06 46.82 -20.04
CA THR A 6 54.29 46.88 -18.79
C THR A 6 54.54 48.17 -18.00
N THR A 7 53.55 48.65 -17.21
CA THR A 7 53.79 49.23 -15.87
C THR A 7 52.54 49.21 -14.96
N THR A 8 52.76 48.70 -13.75
CA THR A 8 52.02 48.74 -12.49
C THR A 8 51.88 50.13 -11.88
N PHE A 9 50.83 50.36 -11.06
CA PHE A 9 50.72 51.49 -10.14
C PHE A 9 50.53 51.01 -8.68
N SER A 10 51.23 51.67 -7.75
CA SER A 10 51.15 51.56 -6.29
C SER A 10 51.50 52.92 -5.70
N GLU A 11 50.68 53.46 -4.80
CA GLU A 11 50.97 54.58 -3.88
C GLU A 11 50.14 54.37 -2.60
N ARG A 12 50.73 54.14 -1.41
CA ARG A 12 51.23 55.07 -0.36
C ARG A 12 50.19 56.09 0.10
N SER A 13 49.63 56.05 1.32
CA SER A 13 50.18 56.26 2.69
C SER A 13 49.79 57.65 3.23
N ALA A 14 49.17 57.70 4.42
CA ALA A 14 49.40 58.77 5.40
C ALA A 14 48.97 58.33 6.82
N SER A 15 49.86 58.60 7.75
CA SER A 15 49.87 58.33 9.19
C SER A 15 49.43 59.54 10.00
N THR A 16 48.86 59.34 11.20
CA THR A 16 49.20 60.14 12.40
C THR A 16 48.76 59.43 13.68
N SER A 17 49.65 59.48 14.67
CA SER A 17 49.67 58.90 16.01
C SER A 17 48.95 59.72 17.09
N SER A 18 48.48 59.10 18.18
CA SER A 18 48.97 59.36 19.57
C SER A 18 48.19 58.63 20.68
N ALA A 19 48.92 57.78 21.41
CA ALA A 19 48.93 57.48 22.86
C ALA A 19 47.64 57.45 23.75
N ALA A 20 47.36 56.23 24.24
CA ALA A 20 47.15 55.76 25.63
C ALA A 20 46.05 56.34 26.55
N ARG A 21 45.18 55.44 27.05
CA ARG A 21 44.79 55.26 28.48
C ARG A 21 43.91 54.01 28.69
N ASP A 22 44.16 53.34 29.82
CA ASP A 22 43.49 52.12 30.34
C ASP A 22 42.03 52.32 30.75
N SER A 23 41.21 51.28 30.51
CA SER A 23 40.26 50.62 31.46
C SER A 23 39.00 50.07 30.76
N PRO A 24 38.36 49.02 31.32
CA PRO A 24 37.65 48.02 30.54
C PRO A 24 36.16 48.32 30.46
N ASP A 25 35.52 47.96 29.35
CA ASP A 25 34.08 47.73 29.37
C ASP A 25 33.69 46.61 28.42
N SER A 26 32.92 45.68 28.97
CA SER A 26 32.35 44.55 28.26
C SER A 26 31.32 45.06 27.25
N LEU A 27 31.20 44.42 26.08
CA LEU A 27 29.93 44.04 25.44
C LEU A 27 30.14 43.59 23.98
N ARG A 28 29.71 42.34 23.72
CA ARG A 28 29.06 41.87 22.49
C ARG A 28 29.90 41.80 21.20
N GLY A 29 30.70 40.74 21.11
CA GLY A 29 31.00 40.11 19.82
C GLY A 29 29.79 39.30 19.34
N ILE A 30 28.99 39.89 18.43
CA ILE A 30 27.98 39.16 17.67
C ILE A 30 28.69 38.26 16.66
N SER A 31 28.77 36.97 17.00
CA SER A 31 29.13 35.91 16.06
C SER A 31 28.06 35.82 14.97
N SER A 32 28.49 35.86 13.72
CA SER A 32 27.65 35.69 12.53
C SER A 32 27.19 34.23 12.43
N VAL A 33 25.99 33.95 12.95
CA VAL A 33 25.34 32.65 12.78
C VAL A 33 24.64 32.65 11.42
N SER A 34 25.21 31.93 10.47
CA SER A 34 24.52 31.51 9.26
C SER A 34 23.46 30.47 9.63
N VAL A 35 22.22 30.92 9.79
CA VAL A 35 21.05 30.04 9.86
C VAL A 35 20.77 29.52 8.45
N THR A 36 21.27 28.32 8.15
CA THR A 36 20.69 27.51 7.09
C THR A 36 19.26 27.19 7.49
N LEU A 37 18.30 27.82 6.81
CA LEU A 37 16.88 27.51 6.91
C LEU A 37 16.68 26.11 6.34
N ALA A 38 16.89 25.08 7.16
CA ALA A 38 16.33 23.77 6.88
C ALA A 38 14.83 23.99 6.76
N SER A 39 14.29 23.81 5.56
CA SER A 39 12.85 23.78 5.34
C SER A 39 12.29 22.77 6.34
N VAL A 40 11.54 23.25 7.32
CA VAL A 40 10.65 22.41 8.10
C VAL A 40 9.59 21.95 7.11
N ALA A 41 9.89 20.88 6.39
CA ALA A 41 8.85 20.06 5.81
C ALA A 41 8.02 19.63 7.01
N GLU A 42 6.77 20.09 7.07
CA GLU A 42 5.79 19.50 7.96
C GLU A 42 5.89 17.99 7.76
N SER A 43 6.42 17.28 8.74
CA SER A 43 6.48 15.83 8.70
C SER A 43 5.03 15.38 8.75
N VAL A 44 4.44 15.11 7.59
CA VAL A 44 3.21 14.35 7.49
C VAL A 44 3.47 13.11 8.32
N GLY A 45 2.71 12.91 9.40
CA GLY A 45 2.99 11.88 10.40
C GLY A 45 3.25 10.55 9.71
N GLU A 46 4.51 10.12 9.67
CA GLU A 46 4.90 8.93 8.94
C GLU A 46 4.33 7.73 9.68
N GLN A 47 3.34 7.10 9.06
CA GLN A 47 2.68 5.94 9.63
C GLN A 47 3.27 4.69 9.00
N GLU A 48 3.74 3.76 9.84
CA GLU A 48 4.23 2.46 9.37
C GLU A 48 3.10 1.64 8.71
N PRO A 49 3.38 0.93 7.60
CA PRO A 49 2.43 0.02 6.99
C PRO A 49 2.21 -1.20 7.91
N VAL A 50 1.23 -2.03 7.58
CA VAL A 50 1.00 -3.29 8.30
C VAL A 50 2.22 -4.20 8.13
N GLY A 51 2.95 -4.46 9.22
CA GLY A 51 4.17 -5.26 9.25
C GLY A 51 3.94 -6.75 9.47
N ALA A 52 2.94 -7.10 10.30
CA ALA A 52 2.67 -8.48 10.70
C ALA A 52 1.17 -8.73 10.94
N ILE A 53 0.83 -9.99 11.19
CA ILE A 53 -0.51 -10.42 11.60
C ILE A 53 -0.45 -10.84 13.07
N PHE A 54 -1.41 -10.38 13.87
CA PHE A 54 -1.58 -10.82 15.25
C PHE A 54 -2.73 -11.83 15.32
N HIS A 55 -2.40 -13.09 15.59
CA HIS A 55 -3.38 -14.15 15.71
C HIS A 55 -4.02 -14.10 17.11
N THR A 56 -5.30 -13.75 17.18
CA THR A 56 -5.98 -13.50 18.45
C THR A 56 -6.26 -14.75 19.26
N ASP A 57 -6.32 -15.92 18.61
CA ASP A 57 -6.72 -17.16 19.26
C ASP A 57 -5.53 -17.80 20.01
N THR A 58 -4.32 -17.67 19.45
CA THR A 58 -3.07 -18.17 20.03
C THR A 58 -2.19 -17.08 20.66
N LEU A 59 -2.57 -15.81 20.50
CA LEU A 59 -1.86 -14.62 21.00
C LEU A 59 -0.41 -14.50 20.48
N GLU A 60 -0.20 -14.85 19.21
CA GLU A 60 1.12 -14.81 18.57
C GLU A 60 1.19 -13.74 17.46
N LYS A 61 2.37 -13.16 17.30
CA LYS A 61 2.75 -12.37 16.12
C LYS A 61 3.33 -13.30 15.07
N ILE A 62 2.75 -13.28 13.86
CA ILE A 62 3.18 -14.10 12.73
C ILE A 62 3.37 -13.26 11.46
N SER A 63 4.18 -13.77 10.54
CA SER A 63 4.37 -13.14 9.23
C SER A 63 3.09 -13.21 8.38
N ILE A 64 2.97 -12.33 7.39
CA ILE A 64 1.85 -12.37 6.44
C ILE A 64 1.85 -13.70 5.67
N THR A 65 3.02 -14.22 5.31
CA THR A 65 3.16 -15.51 4.61
C THR A 65 2.73 -16.68 5.50
N GLU A 66 3.07 -16.66 6.79
CA GLU A 66 2.61 -17.69 7.71
C GLU A 66 1.09 -17.63 7.91
N ALA A 67 0.52 -16.43 7.99
CA ALA A 67 -0.92 -16.25 8.06
C ALA A 67 -1.66 -16.74 6.80
N LEU A 68 -1.04 -16.62 5.62
CA LEU A 68 -1.51 -17.23 4.37
C LEU A 68 -1.49 -18.76 4.45
N ASN A 69 -0.38 -19.34 4.89
CA ASN A 69 -0.22 -20.79 5.01
C ASN A 69 -1.23 -21.41 5.98
N ARG A 70 -1.58 -20.69 7.05
CA ARG A 70 -2.59 -21.10 8.05
C ARG A 70 -4.04 -20.79 7.63
N GLY A 71 -4.27 -20.16 6.48
CA GLY A 71 -5.61 -19.78 6.03
C GLY A 71 -6.29 -18.68 6.86
N LEU A 72 -5.55 -17.95 7.68
CA LEU A 72 -6.06 -16.82 8.47
C LEU A 72 -6.31 -15.60 7.58
N VAL A 73 -5.49 -15.45 6.53
CA VAL A 73 -5.53 -14.38 5.53
C VAL A 73 -5.69 -15.02 4.15
N ASP A 74 -6.53 -14.44 3.30
CA ASP A 74 -6.69 -14.91 1.91
C ASP A 74 -5.55 -14.40 1.01
N SER A 75 -5.32 -15.08 -0.12
CA SER A 75 -4.20 -14.78 -1.03
C SER A 75 -4.20 -13.35 -1.56
N ILE A 76 -5.37 -12.76 -1.81
CA ILE A 76 -5.51 -11.39 -2.29
C ILE A 76 -5.12 -10.44 -1.16
N THR A 77 -5.67 -10.62 0.04
CA THR A 77 -5.36 -9.80 1.20
C THR A 77 -3.87 -9.86 1.55
N GLY A 78 -3.28 -11.05 1.60
CA GLY A 78 -1.84 -11.20 1.88
C GLY A 78 -0.97 -10.53 0.82
N GLN A 79 -1.33 -10.65 -0.47
CA GLN A 79 -0.65 -9.92 -1.54
C GLN A 79 -0.76 -8.40 -1.35
N ARG A 80 -1.94 -7.85 -1.03
CA ARG A 80 -2.13 -6.41 -0.85
C ARG A 80 -1.33 -5.86 0.33
N LEU A 81 -1.27 -6.58 1.44
CA LEU A 81 -0.45 -6.18 2.59
C LEU A 81 1.04 -6.15 2.23
N LEU A 82 1.55 -7.16 1.51
CA LEU A 82 2.94 -7.19 1.07
C LEU A 82 3.26 -6.16 -0.03
N GLU A 83 2.31 -5.87 -0.94
CA GLU A 83 2.42 -4.78 -1.91
C GLU A 83 2.55 -3.43 -1.20
N ALA A 84 1.78 -3.20 -0.14
CA ALA A 84 1.86 -1.97 0.64
C ALA A 84 3.23 -1.81 1.32
N GLN A 85 3.82 -2.88 1.85
CA GLN A 85 5.19 -2.86 2.39
C GLN A 85 6.21 -2.52 1.29
N ALA A 86 6.15 -3.22 0.15
CA ALA A 86 7.05 -3.00 -0.99
C ALA A 86 6.96 -1.57 -1.55
N CYS A 87 5.75 -1.00 -1.64
CA CYS A 87 5.49 0.36 -2.12
C CYS A 87 5.97 1.47 -1.18
N THR A 88 6.29 1.13 0.07
CA THR A 88 6.59 2.11 1.13
C THR A 88 7.97 1.93 1.76
N GLY A 89 8.83 1.09 1.17
CA GLY A 89 10.24 0.99 1.57
C GLY A 89 10.82 -0.41 1.63
N GLY A 90 10.01 -1.46 1.44
CA GLY A 90 10.48 -2.85 1.43
C GLY A 90 9.68 -3.76 2.34
N ILE A 91 9.95 -5.06 2.25
CA ILE A 91 9.25 -6.10 3.00
C ILE A 91 9.71 -6.04 4.47
N ILE A 92 8.76 -6.08 5.40
CA ILE A 92 9.07 -5.97 6.82
C ILE A 92 9.36 -7.36 7.39
N ASP A 93 10.50 -7.50 8.05
CA ASP A 93 10.81 -8.66 8.87
C ASP A 93 9.99 -8.57 10.18
N PRO A 94 9.06 -9.51 10.44
CA PRO A 94 8.20 -9.47 11.62
C PRO A 94 8.96 -9.65 12.93
N THR A 95 10.18 -10.19 12.91
CA THR A 95 10.98 -10.45 14.12
C THR A 95 11.62 -9.18 14.67
N ASN A 96 12.15 -8.32 13.80
CA ASN A 96 12.95 -7.15 14.19
C ASN A 96 12.46 -5.81 13.58
N GLY A 97 11.45 -5.83 12.70
CA GLY A 97 10.90 -4.64 12.05
C GLY A 97 11.77 -4.04 10.94
N ARG A 98 12.88 -4.68 10.56
CA ARG A 98 13.74 -4.19 9.48
C ARG A 98 13.06 -4.33 8.13
N ARG A 99 13.26 -3.33 7.28
CA ARG A 99 12.85 -3.36 5.87
C ARG A 99 13.91 -4.09 5.04
N LEU A 100 13.45 -5.05 4.25
CA LEU A 100 14.26 -5.91 3.40
C LEU A 100 13.89 -5.68 1.93
N SER A 101 14.87 -5.90 1.04
CA SER A 101 14.57 -6.03 -0.38
C SER A 101 13.73 -7.29 -0.62
N ILE A 102 13.01 -7.35 -1.74
CA ILE A 102 12.27 -8.55 -2.14
C ILE A 102 13.22 -9.76 -2.21
N GLN A 103 14.43 -9.56 -2.76
CA GLN A 103 15.45 -10.61 -2.89
C GLN A 103 15.88 -11.13 -1.52
N GLU A 104 16.13 -10.23 -0.57
CA GLU A 104 16.57 -10.62 0.77
C GLU A 104 15.44 -11.30 1.56
N ALA A 105 14.21 -10.77 1.48
CA ALA A 105 13.04 -11.39 2.09
C ALA A 105 12.76 -12.80 1.53
N THR A 106 13.01 -13.00 0.23
CA THR A 106 12.88 -14.33 -0.41
C THR A 106 13.95 -15.29 0.11
N ARG A 107 15.21 -14.83 0.17
CA ARG A 107 16.34 -15.63 0.68
C ARG A 107 16.16 -16.05 2.14
N GLN A 108 15.53 -15.19 2.95
CA GLN A 108 15.20 -15.48 4.35
C GLN A 108 13.89 -16.27 4.54
N GLY A 109 13.16 -16.58 3.46
CA GLY A 109 11.89 -17.33 3.53
C GLY A 109 10.72 -16.53 4.12
N ILE A 110 10.84 -15.20 4.21
CA ILE A 110 9.75 -14.31 4.67
C ILE A 110 8.65 -14.24 3.62
N ILE A 111 9.03 -14.29 2.33
CA ILE A 111 8.11 -14.41 1.19
C ILE A 111 8.59 -15.53 0.25
N ASN A 112 7.65 -16.12 -0.50
CA ASN A 112 7.96 -17.15 -1.50
C ASN A 112 8.21 -16.54 -2.89
N ASP A 113 8.84 -17.28 -3.80
CA ASP A 113 9.22 -16.81 -5.15
C ASP A 113 8.03 -16.30 -5.99
N ASP A 114 6.88 -16.98 -5.92
CA ASP A 114 5.65 -16.53 -6.62
C ASP A 114 5.20 -15.16 -6.12
N MET A 115 5.24 -14.95 -4.81
CA MET A 115 4.92 -13.66 -4.22
C MET A 115 5.97 -12.61 -4.59
N ALA A 116 7.26 -12.95 -4.58
CA ALA A 116 8.34 -12.06 -5.00
C ALA A 116 8.13 -11.53 -6.43
N HIS A 117 7.66 -12.37 -7.36
CA HIS A 117 7.30 -11.94 -8.70
C HIS A 117 6.13 -10.95 -8.73
N LYS A 118 5.08 -11.20 -7.94
CA LYS A 118 3.88 -10.33 -7.85
C LYS A 118 4.19 -8.95 -7.26
N LEU A 119 5.20 -8.84 -6.41
CA LEU A 119 5.56 -7.60 -5.71
C LEU A 119 6.47 -6.65 -6.50
N LYS A 120 7.03 -7.07 -7.65
CA LYS A 120 7.93 -6.23 -8.47
C LYS A 120 7.34 -4.88 -8.89
N PRO A 121 6.07 -4.78 -9.34
CA PRO A 121 5.48 -3.48 -9.68
C PRO A 121 5.37 -2.54 -8.47
N ALA A 122 5.03 -3.09 -7.30
CA ALA A 122 4.95 -2.34 -6.04
C ALA A 122 6.33 -1.82 -5.61
N GLN A 123 7.37 -2.64 -5.73
CA GLN A 123 8.74 -2.21 -5.47
C GLN A 123 9.17 -1.05 -6.39
N LYS A 124 8.81 -1.08 -7.68
CA LYS A 124 9.08 0.04 -8.60
C LYS A 124 8.36 1.33 -8.20
N ALA A 125 7.19 1.25 -7.57
CA ALA A 125 6.49 2.43 -7.06
C ALA A 125 7.28 3.16 -5.96
N TYR A 126 8.18 2.47 -5.26
CA TYR A 126 9.10 3.06 -4.29
C TYR A 126 10.45 3.44 -4.90
N PHE A 127 11.12 2.54 -5.63
CA PHE A 127 12.45 2.82 -6.21
C PHE A 127 12.40 3.76 -7.43
N GLY A 128 11.22 3.94 -8.02
CA GLY A 128 10.98 4.74 -9.20
C GLY A 128 10.97 3.93 -10.50
N PHE A 129 10.24 4.46 -11.47
CA PHE A 129 10.23 3.98 -12.85
C PHE A 129 11.32 4.72 -13.62
N GLU A 130 12.47 4.08 -13.76
CA GLU A 130 13.66 4.67 -14.40
C GLU A 130 13.51 4.71 -15.93
N ASP A 131 13.64 5.89 -16.50
CA ASP A 131 13.74 6.09 -17.94
C ASP A 131 15.13 5.67 -18.46
N VAL A 132 15.15 4.78 -19.45
CA VAL A 132 16.39 4.18 -19.95
C VAL A 132 17.34 5.23 -20.55
N LYS A 133 16.81 6.30 -21.15
CA LYS A 133 17.58 7.32 -21.86
C LYS A 133 18.07 8.41 -20.91
N THR A 134 17.19 8.91 -20.06
CA THR A 134 17.44 10.08 -19.21
C THR A 134 17.90 9.70 -17.81
N LYS A 135 17.76 8.43 -17.42
CA LYS A 135 18.05 7.93 -16.06
C LYS A 135 17.19 8.55 -14.95
N LYS A 136 16.20 9.35 -15.33
CA LYS A 136 15.23 9.96 -14.44
C LYS A 136 14.29 8.90 -13.88
N LYS A 137 14.00 8.98 -12.60
CA LYS A 137 13.05 8.11 -11.89
C LYS A 137 11.71 8.81 -11.76
N MET A 138 10.68 8.22 -12.34
CA MET A 138 9.31 8.69 -12.17
C MET A 138 8.66 8.08 -10.93
N SER A 139 7.88 8.89 -10.20
CA SER A 139 7.00 8.41 -9.13
C SER A 139 5.86 7.55 -9.67
N ALA A 140 5.15 6.84 -8.78
CA ALA A 140 3.99 6.05 -9.18
C ALA A 140 2.89 6.91 -9.84
N ALA A 141 2.68 8.14 -9.36
CA ALA A 141 1.71 9.07 -9.93
C ALA A 141 2.07 9.47 -11.37
N GLN A 142 3.34 9.80 -11.60
CA GLN A 142 3.85 10.10 -12.94
C GLN A 142 3.77 8.87 -13.85
N ALA A 143 4.14 7.69 -13.36
CA ALA A 143 4.10 6.46 -14.14
C ALA A 143 2.67 6.07 -14.57
N VAL A 144 1.65 6.36 -13.76
CA VAL A 144 0.24 6.19 -14.19
C VAL A 144 -0.10 7.16 -15.31
N LYS A 145 0.24 8.43 -15.14
CA LYS A 145 -0.04 9.50 -16.12
C LYS A 145 0.61 9.23 -17.48
N GLU A 146 1.85 8.75 -17.46
CA GLU A 146 2.62 8.41 -18.66
C GLU A 146 2.32 6.98 -19.19
N MET A 147 1.40 6.24 -18.57
CA MET A 147 0.99 4.88 -18.95
C MET A 147 2.08 3.79 -18.79
N TRP A 148 3.06 4.00 -17.91
CA TRP A 148 4.08 3.02 -17.53
C TRP A 148 3.60 2.05 -16.45
N LEU A 149 2.57 2.46 -15.71
CA LEU A 149 1.94 1.68 -14.65
C LEU A 149 0.43 1.61 -14.92
N PRO A 150 -0.18 0.42 -15.00
CA PRO A 150 -1.62 0.30 -15.17
C PRO A 150 -2.39 1.04 -14.07
N TYR A 151 -3.43 1.77 -14.47
CA TYR A 151 -4.22 2.63 -13.58
C TYR A 151 -4.64 1.93 -12.29
N GLU A 152 -5.20 0.73 -12.38
CA GLU A 152 -5.65 -0.06 -11.23
C GLU A 152 -4.54 -0.33 -10.22
N ALA A 153 -3.33 -0.69 -10.69
CA ALA A 153 -2.19 -0.95 -9.81
C ALA A 153 -1.65 0.35 -9.21
N GLY A 154 -1.50 1.39 -10.04
CA GLY A 154 -0.99 2.67 -9.60
C GLY A 154 -1.90 3.36 -8.60
N HIS A 155 -3.22 3.32 -8.79
CA HIS A 155 -4.17 3.86 -7.83
C HIS A 155 -4.01 3.19 -6.45
N ARG A 156 -3.95 1.85 -6.40
CA ARG A 156 -3.71 1.12 -5.14
C ARG A 156 -2.37 1.48 -4.48
N PHE A 157 -1.30 1.59 -5.27
CA PHE A 157 0.01 1.94 -4.73
C PHE A 157 0.04 3.36 -4.16
N LEU A 158 -0.66 4.30 -4.81
CA LEU A 158 -0.84 5.65 -4.31
C LEU A 158 -1.68 5.68 -3.02
N GLU A 159 -2.76 4.88 -2.92
CA GLU A 159 -3.51 4.72 -1.67
C GLU A 159 -2.59 4.26 -0.52
N TYR A 160 -1.69 3.30 -0.76
CA TYR A 160 -0.74 2.83 0.25
C TYR A 160 0.25 3.92 0.68
N GLN A 161 0.80 4.66 -0.27
CA GLN A 161 1.74 5.75 0.01
C GLN A 161 1.06 6.90 0.78
N VAL A 162 -0.12 7.33 0.33
CA VAL A 162 -0.90 8.38 0.99
C VAL A 162 -1.30 7.97 2.41
N ALA A 163 -1.78 6.74 2.60
CA ALA A 163 -2.12 6.22 3.93
C ALA A 163 -0.92 6.10 4.89
N THR A 164 0.31 6.19 4.38
CA THR A 164 1.55 6.12 5.16
C THR A 164 2.34 7.43 5.18
N GLY A 165 1.73 8.54 4.73
CA GLY A 165 2.31 9.89 4.87
C GLY A 165 2.54 10.68 3.58
N GLY A 166 2.00 10.23 2.44
CA GLY A 166 2.04 11.00 1.18
C GLY A 166 2.72 10.27 0.04
N VAL A 167 2.70 10.88 -1.15
CA VAL A 167 3.21 10.29 -2.40
C VAL A 167 4.74 10.24 -2.36
N TYR A 168 5.35 9.12 -2.76
CA TYR A 168 6.81 8.99 -2.72
C TYR A 168 7.49 9.60 -3.97
N ASP A 169 8.53 10.39 -3.75
CA ASP A 169 9.41 10.95 -4.77
C ASP A 169 10.70 10.10 -4.84
N PRO A 170 10.82 9.19 -5.82
CA PRO A 170 11.98 8.31 -5.94
C PRO A 170 13.24 9.02 -6.44
N GLU A 171 13.10 10.20 -7.05
CA GLU A 171 14.23 11.00 -7.53
C GLU A 171 14.90 11.69 -6.33
N MET A 172 14.09 12.23 -5.42
CA MET A 172 14.57 12.96 -4.23
C MET A 172 14.67 12.09 -2.98
N GLY A 173 14.14 10.86 -3.01
CA GLY A 173 14.16 9.93 -1.89
C GLY A 173 13.27 10.33 -0.70
N CYS A 174 12.24 11.15 -0.92
CA CYS A 174 11.41 11.72 0.14
C CYS A 174 9.91 11.60 -0.15
N ARG A 175 9.07 11.82 0.87
CA ARG A 175 7.62 11.93 0.70
C ARG A 175 7.21 13.34 0.31
N ARG A 176 6.20 13.45 -0.55
CA ARG A 176 5.56 14.68 -0.98
C ARG A 176 4.14 14.73 -0.43
N THR A 177 3.75 15.92 0.02
CA THR A 177 2.35 16.20 0.38
C THR A 177 1.47 16.10 -0.88
N MET A 178 0.15 16.03 -0.66
CA MET A 178 -0.77 15.99 -1.79
C MET A 178 -0.75 17.30 -2.57
N GLU A 179 -0.60 18.41 -1.85
CA GLU A 179 -0.50 19.76 -2.39
C GLU A 179 0.74 19.91 -3.27
N ASP A 180 1.88 19.37 -2.84
CA ASP A 180 3.11 19.36 -3.64
C ASP A 180 2.95 18.50 -4.89
N ALA A 181 2.36 17.31 -4.77
CA ALA A 181 2.11 16.44 -5.92
C ALA A 181 1.21 17.12 -6.97
N ILE A 182 0.22 17.92 -6.55
CA ILE A 182 -0.61 18.73 -7.46
C ILE A 182 0.20 19.85 -8.10
N LYS A 183 0.95 20.63 -7.30
CA LYS A 183 1.78 21.75 -7.81
C LYS A 183 2.83 21.29 -8.83
N MET A 184 3.40 20.10 -8.61
CA MET A 184 4.36 19.46 -9.51
C MET A 184 3.70 18.79 -10.73
N GLY A 185 2.36 18.79 -10.81
CA GLY A 185 1.59 18.23 -11.93
C GLY A 185 1.60 16.70 -11.99
N TRP A 186 1.94 16.02 -10.89
CA TRP A 186 1.94 14.56 -10.79
C TRP A 186 0.53 14.01 -10.65
N LEU A 187 -0.32 14.73 -9.93
CA LEU A 187 -1.73 14.44 -9.74
C LEU A 187 -2.56 15.65 -10.14
N ASP A 188 -3.75 15.41 -10.66
CA ASP A 188 -4.77 16.45 -10.75
C ASP A 188 -5.55 16.58 -9.42
N VAL A 189 -6.30 17.67 -9.26
CA VAL A 189 -7.07 17.96 -8.05
C VAL A 189 -8.10 16.85 -7.75
N ARG A 190 -8.69 16.26 -8.79
CA ARG A 190 -9.72 15.23 -8.63
C ARG A 190 -9.12 13.91 -8.15
N ALA A 191 -8.00 13.50 -8.72
CA ALA A 191 -7.24 12.32 -8.32
C ALA A 191 -6.74 12.46 -6.88
N ALA A 192 -6.25 13.64 -6.51
CA ALA A 192 -5.86 13.96 -5.14
C ALA A 192 -7.03 13.82 -4.15
N GLN A 193 -8.19 14.40 -4.47
CA GLN A 193 -9.41 14.29 -3.66
C GLN A 193 -9.88 12.83 -3.52
N ASN A 194 -9.84 12.07 -4.62
CA ASN A 194 -10.20 10.65 -4.59
C ASN A 194 -9.29 9.83 -3.67
N LEU A 195 -7.98 10.12 -3.66
CA LEU A 195 -7.01 9.44 -2.79
C LEU A 195 -7.16 9.81 -1.31
N GLN A 196 -7.64 11.02 -1.00
CA GLN A 196 -7.85 11.48 0.38
C GLN A 196 -9.18 10.98 0.99
N ASP A 197 -10.24 10.85 0.18
CA ASP A 197 -11.55 10.41 0.69
C ASP A 197 -11.61 8.89 0.86
N ILE A 198 -11.62 8.45 2.12
CA ILE A 198 -11.69 7.03 2.51
C ILE A 198 -12.90 6.32 1.88
N ARG A 199 -14.01 7.03 1.63
CA ARG A 199 -15.23 6.45 1.02
C ARG A 199 -15.00 5.99 -0.43
N ASN A 200 -14.01 6.58 -1.10
CA ASN A 200 -13.63 6.24 -2.46
C ASN A 200 -12.58 5.12 -2.52
N HIS A 201 -11.99 4.73 -1.37
CA HIS A 201 -10.98 3.68 -1.33
C HIS A 201 -11.59 2.33 -1.65
N THR A 202 -10.94 1.57 -2.51
CA THR A 202 -11.45 0.26 -2.94
C THR A 202 -11.34 -0.75 -1.80
N LYS A 203 -12.46 -1.39 -1.44
CA LYS A 203 -12.49 -2.48 -0.44
C LYS A 203 -12.07 -3.82 -1.05
N ASN A 204 -10.79 -3.91 -1.41
CA ASN A 204 -10.19 -5.04 -2.12
C ASN A 204 -9.55 -6.10 -1.20
N MET A 205 -9.60 -5.92 0.12
CA MET A 205 -9.12 -6.89 1.10
C MET A 205 -10.26 -7.45 1.93
N THR A 206 -10.01 -8.59 2.57
CA THR A 206 -10.91 -9.21 3.55
C THR A 206 -10.28 -9.07 4.93
N CYS A 207 -11.00 -8.47 5.88
CA CYS A 207 -10.54 -8.33 7.26
C CYS A 207 -10.28 -9.73 7.88
N PRO A 208 -9.06 -10.06 8.31
CA PRO A 208 -8.77 -11.39 8.84
C PRO A 208 -9.53 -11.74 10.12
N LYS A 209 -9.95 -10.74 10.91
CA LYS A 209 -10.76 -10.93 12.13
C LYS A 209 -12.26 -11.00 11.89
N THR A 210 -12.82 -10.06 11.12
CA THR A 210 -14.29 -9.95 10.92
C THR A 210 -14.80 -10.66 9.68
N LYS A 211 -13.90 -11.01 8.74
CA LYS A 211 -14.16 -11.58 7.41
C LYS A 211 -14.96 -10.66 6.46
N LEU A 212 -15.07 -9.38 6.78
CA LEU A 212 -15.73 -8.37 5.92
C LEU A 212 -14.76 -7.70 4.96
N LYS A 213 -15.28 -7.17 3.86
CA LYS A 213 -14.49 -6.37 2.91
C LYS A 213 -14.07 -5.04 3.53
N ILE A 214 -12.77 -4.76 3.44
CA ILE A 214 -12.15 -3.54 3.98
C ILE A 214 -11.18 -2.91 2.97
N SER A 215 -11.00 -1.60 3.08
CA SER A 215 -9.90 -0.89 2.40
C SER A 215 -8.59 -1.02 3.18
N TYR A 216 -7.47 -0.64 2.56
CA TYR A 216 -6.18 -0.64 3.24
C TYR A 216 -6.12 0.39 4.38
N LYS A 217 -6.73 1.56 4.19
CA LYS A 217 -6.83 2.57 5.25
C LYS A 217 -7.62 2.05 6.45
N GLU A 218 -8.75 1.39 6.22
CA GLU A 218 -9.53 0.74 7.28
C GLU A 218 -8.70 -0.34 8.01
N ALA A 219 -7.88 -1.12 7.30
CA ALA A 219 -6.98 -2.09 7.92
C ALA A 219 -5.94 -1.41 8.83
N LEU A 220 -5.28 -0.36 8.33
CA LEU A 220 -4.26 0.39 9.06
C LEU A 220 -4.79 1.07 10.34
N ASP A 221 -6.01 1.59 10.29
CA ASP A 221 -6.66 2.27 11.42
C ASP A 221 -7.04 1.29 12.55
N ASN A 222 -7.21 0.01 12.22
CA ASN A 222 -7.59 -1.04 13.16
C ASN A 222 -6.41 -1.94 13.57
N CYS A 223 -5.17 -1.54 13.24
CA CYS A 223 -3.99 -2.28 13.64
C CYS A 223 -3.66 -2.09 15.13
N LEU A 224 -3.17 -3.16 15.74
CA LEU A 224 -2.40 -3.07 16.98
C LEU A 224 -1.01 -2.48 16.67
N VAL A 225 -0.38 -1.87 17.66
CA VAL A 225 0.98 -1.33 17.56
C VAL A 225 1.86 -2.06 18.57
N GLU A 226 2.97 -2.63 18.11
CA GLU A 226 3.97 -3.27 18.97
C GLU A 226 4.78 -2.21 19.74
N GLU A 227 4.83 -2.32 21.07
CA GLU A 227 5.45 -1.29 21.94
C GLU A 227 6.96 -1.12 21.72
N GLY A 228 7.67 -2.16 21.25
CA GLY A 228 9.12 -2.14 21.11
C GLY A 228 9.65 -1.42 19.86
N ASN A 229 8.93 -1.50 18.75
CA ASN A 229 9.40 -0.99 17.44
C ASN A 229 8.33 -0.17 16.69
N GLY A 230 7.12 0.00 17.24
CA GLY A 230 6.02 0.70 16.58
C GLY A 230 5.37 -0.06 15.42
N MET A 231 5.68 -1.35 15.24
CA MET A 231 5.15 -2.15 14.12
C MET A 231 3.63 -2.28 14.20
N LYS A 232 2.97 -2.03 13.07
CA LYS A 232 1.53 -2.25 12.95
C LYS A 232 1.20 -3.72 12.68
N MET A 233 0.30 -4.27 13.47
CA MET A 233 -0.16 -5.66 13.36
C MET A 233 -1.66 -5.72 13.13
N LEU A 234 -2.07 -6.37 12.03
CA LEU A 234 -3.48 -6.58 11.75
C LEU A 234 -3.99 -7.83 12.46
N GLN A 235 -5.11 -7.72 13.17
CA GLN A 235 -5.68 -8.84 13.92
C GLN A 235 -6.32 -9.88 12.99
N ALA A 236 -6.10 -11.16 13.30
CA ALA A 236 -6.70 -12.30 12.62
C ALA A 236 -7.25 -13.33 13.61
N SER A 237 -8.35 -13.99 13.23
CA SER A 237 -8.94 -15.10 13.98
C SER A 237 -9.38 -16.19 13.00
N SER A 238 -9.37 -17.44 13.45
CA SER A 238 -9.80 -18.59 12.64
C SER A 238 -11.30 -18.51 12.33
N GLU A 239 -12.09 -18.19 13.36
CA GLU A 239 -13.53 -17.96 13.27
C GLU A 239 -13.83 -16.45 13.19
N SER A 240 -14.87 -16.05 12.44
CA SER A 240 -15.23 -14.63 12.40
C SER A 240 -15.73 -14.16 13.76
N SER A 241 -15.23 -13.01 14.21
CA SER A 241 -15.78 -12.32 15.39
C SER A 241 -17.24 -11.83 15.20
N ARG A 242 -17.80 -11.99 13.99
CA ARG A 242 -19.22 -11.70 13.67
C ARG A 242 -20.04 -12.96 13.40
N GLY A 243 -19.52 -14.15 13.71
CA GLY A 243 -20.24 -15.43 13.53
C GLY A 243 -20.40 -15.88 12.07
N ILE A 244 -19.66 -15.27 11.14
CA ILE A 244 -19.61 -15.70 9.74
C ILE A 244 -18.54 -16.78 9.60
N SER A 245 -18.91 -18.00 9.20
CA SER A 245 -17.93 -19.06 8.92
C SER A 245 -16.93 -18.57 7.86
N SER A 246 -15.64 -18.76 8.15
CA SER A 246 -14.58 -18.40 7.21
C SER A 246 -14.70 -19.29 5.96
N PRO A 247 -14.83 -18.74 4.74
CA PRO A 247 -14.87 -19.56 3.53
C PRO A 247 -13.56 -20.30 3.25
N TYR A 248 -12.51 -20.00 4.02
CA TYR A 248 -11.17 -20.57 3.88
C TYR A 248 -10.88 -21.68 4.90
N ASN A 249 -11.76 -21.88 5.90
CA ASN A 249 -11.60 -22.94 6.90
C ASN A 249 -12.35 -24.19 6.45
N ALA A 250 -11.90 -24.84 5.37
CA ALA A 250 -12.50 -26.08 4.85
C ALA A 250 -12.39 -27.27 5.83
N SER A 251 -11.65 -27.12 6.92
CA SER A 251 -11.41 -28.15 7.94
C SER A 251 -12.38 -28.09 9.13
N SER A 252 -13.23 -27.05 9.22
CA SER A 252 -14.14 -26.84 10.36
C SER A 252 -15.59 -26.69 9.93
N ALA A 253 -16.07 -27.48 8.98
CA ALA A 253 -17.51 -27.72 8.88
C ALA A 253 -17.91 -28.63 10.05
N PRO A 254 -18.76 -28.20 11.01
CA PRO A 254 -19.39 -29.12 11.92
C PRO A 254 -20.27 -30.04 11.07
N GLY A 255 -20.01 -31.35 11.17
CA GLY A 255 -20.72 -32.36 10.41
C GLY A 255 -22.22 -32.15 10.46
N SER A 256 -22.81 -31.82 9.31
CA SER A 256 -24.25 -31.95 9.10
C SER A 256 -24.56 -33.44 9.03
N THR A 257 -24.61 -34.12 10.18
CA THR A 257 -25.23 -35.44 10.30
C THR A 257 -26.75 -35.24 10.23
N SER A 258 -27.28 -34.93 9.03
CA SER A 258 -28.70 -35.11 8.78
C SER A 258 -28.92 -36.60 8.57
N GLY A 259 -29.14 -37.29 9.69
CA GLY A 259 -29.36 -38.73 9.74
C GLY A 259 -30.52 -39.14 8.84
N SER A 260 -30.23 -40.09 7.94
CA SER A 260 -31.23 -40.84 7.21
C SER A 260 -32.12 -41.60 8.20
N ARG A 261 -33.33 -41.09 8.47
CA ARG A 261 -34.39 -41.86 9.12
C ARG A 261 -35.33 -42.41 8.07
N SER A 262 -35.06 -43.66 7.66
CA SER A 262 -36.07 -44.55 7.12
C SER A 262 -37.21 -44.70 8.14
N GLY A 263 -38.42 -44.34 7.74
CA GLY A 263 -39.62 -44.45 8.57
C GLY A 263 -40.84 -44.69 7.71
N SER A 264 -41.21 -45.96 7.57
CA SER A 264 -42.40 -46.45 6.90
C SER A 264 -43.65 -46.23 7.77
N GLN A 265 -44.70 -45.61 7.23
CA GLN A 265 -46.12 -45.71 7.68
C GLN A 265 -46.99 -45.04 6.61
N ARG A 266 -47.64 -45.78 5.71
CA ARG A 266 -48.94 -46.47 5.82
C ARG A 266 -50.13 -45.54 6.18
N GLY A 267 -50.75 -45.00 5.13
CA GLY A 267 -52.20 -44.92 4.91
C GLY A 267 -53.09 -44.15 5.89
N SER A 268 -53.80 -43.13 5.41
CA SER A 268 -55.23 -43.28 5.05
C SER A 268 -55.88 -41.97 4.60
N ARG A 269 -56.79 -42.16 3.66
CA ARG A 269 -57.80 -41.27 3.08
C ARG A 269 -58.52 -40.39 4.12
N ARG A 270 -58.83 -39.14 3.73
CA ARG A 270 -60.19 -38.58 3.77
C ARG A 270 -60.28 -37.28 2.95
N SER A 271 -61.29 -37.26 2.08
CA SER A 271 -61.94 -36.11 1.41
C SER A 271 -62.25 -34.98 2.41
N SER A 272 -62.54 -33.73 2.10
CA SER A 272 -63.24 -33.07 0.99
C SER A 272 -63.28 -31.58 1.35
N VAL A 273 -63.27 -30.65 0.39
CA VAL A 273 -64.31 -29.63 0.08
C VAL A 273 -63.69 -28.49 -0.74
N ASP A 274 -64.29 -28.24 -1.90
CA ASP A 274 -64.11 -27.04 -2.72
C ASP A 274 -64.74 -25.82 -2.04
N LEU A 275 -64.20 -24.63 -2.31
CA LEU A 275 -64.94 -23.40 -2.64
C LEU A 275 -63.98 -22.21 -2.86
N GLY A 276 -64.06 -21.58 -4.05
CA GLY A 276 -63.83 -20.14 -4.22
C GLY A 276 -62.46 -19.67 -4.76
N SER A 277 -62.36 -19.47 -6.08
CA SER A 277 -61.42 -18.51 -6.71
C SER A 277 -62.01 -17.07 -6.65
N PRO A 278 -61.38 -16.00 -7.19
CA PRO A 278 -60.02 -15.84 -7.75
C PRO A 278 -59.29 -14.56 -7.25
N LEU A 279 -57.95 -14.50 -7.36
CA LEU A 279 -57.28 -13.26 -7.77
C LEU A 279 -55.89 -13.53 -8.37
N SER A 280 -55.66 -12.85 -9.48
CA SER A 280 -54.48 -12.81 -10.34
C SER A 280 -53.19 -12.31 -9.67
N SER A 281 -52.04 -12.87 -10.04
CA SER A 281 -50.91 -12.11 -10.63
C SER A 281 -49.73 -13.02 -11.02
N SER A 282 -49.52 -13.10 -12.34
CA SER A 282 -48.25 -13.10 -13.08
C SER A 282 -46.98 -13.68 -12.44
N THR A 283 -46.60 -14.85 -12.93
CA THR A 283 -45.24 -15.39 -12.94
C THR A 283 -44.48 -14.80 -14.14
N THR A 284 -43.32 -14.18 -13.92
CA THR A 284 -42.32 -13.92 -14.95
C THR A 284 -41.06 -14.69 -14.63
N SER A 285 -40.82 -15.78 -15.38
CA SER A 285 -39.55 -16.47 -15.51
C SER A 285 -38.89 -16.01 -16.80
N SER A 286 -37.72 -15.39 -16.71
CA SER A 286 -36.87 -15.10 -17.88
C SER A 286 -35.61 -15.96 -17.85
N THR A 287 -35.54 -16.82 -18.85
CA THR A 287 -34.47 -17.77 -19.15
C THR A 287 -33.23 -17.05 -19.67
N SER A 288 -32.05 -17.46 -19.18
CA SER A 288 -30.75 -17.02 -19.66
C SER A 288 -30.33 -17.83 -20.90
N ASN A 289 -30.23 -17.15 -22.05
CA ASN A 289 -29.61 -17.72 -23.25
C ASN A 289 -28.09 -17.49 -23.19
N GLN A 290 -27.33 -18.58 -23.01
CA GLN A 290 -25.88 -18.61 -23.26
C GLN A 290 -25.64 -18.88 -24.75
N THR A 291 -25.04 -17.91 -25.45
CA THR A 291 -24.53 -18.10 -26.81
C THR A 291 -23.03 -18.39 -26.74
N ARG A 292 -22.66 -19.66 -26.97
CA ARG A 292 -21.27 -20.09 -27.20
C ARG A 292 -20.82 -19.55 -28.56
N THR A 293 -19.70 -18.81 -28.57
CA THR A 293 -18.97 -18.51 -29.81
C THR A 293 -17.62 -19.22 -29.75
N ILE A 294 -17.41 -20.14 -30.68
CA ILE A 294 -16.14 -20.81 -30.97
C ILE A 294 -15.44 -20.01 -32.07
N PHE A 295 -14.17 -19.67 -31.91
CA PHE A 295 -13.32 -19.30 -33.04
C PHE A 295 -11.94 -19.97 -32.98
N ASN A 296 -11.57 -20.45 -34.16
CA ASN A 296 -10.48 -21.35 -34.51
C ASN A 296 -9.08 -20.83 -34.20
N THR A 297 -8.21 -21.81 -33.92
CA THR A 297 -6.76 -21.75 -33.95
C THR A 297 -6.23 -21.67 -35.39
N LEU A 298 -5.28 -20.76 -35.64
CA LEU A 298 -4.42 -20.74 -36.83
C LEU A 298 -3.01 -20.37 -36.39
N SER A 299 -2.09 -21.32 -36.49
CA SER A 299 -0.63 -21.10 -36.43
C SER A 299 -0.11 -20.59 -37.77
N PRO A 300 0.92 -19.73 -37.79
CA PRO A 300 1.76 -19.56 -38.98
C PRO A 300 2.99 -20.47 -38.93
N ARG A 301 3.21 -21.14 -40.06
CA ARG A 301 4.41 -21.88 -40.43
C ARG A 301 5.62 -20.95 -40.60
N SER A 302 6.77 -21.51 -40.27
CA SER A 302 8.11 -21.06 -40.67
C SER A 302 8.32 -21.19 -42.18
N THR A 303 8.94 -20.18 -42.80
CA THR A 303 9.72 -20.29 -44.05
C THR A 303 10.80 -19.20 -44.08
N TYR A 304 12.05 -19.66 -44.21
CA TYR A 304 13.32 -19.00 -44.55
C TYR A 304 13.84 -17.86 -43.66
#